data_AF-A0A670IFF3-F1
#
_entry.id   AF-A0A670IFF3-F1
#
_cell.length_a   1.000
_cell.length_b   1.000
_cell.length_c   1.000
_cell.angle_alpha   90.00
_cell.angle_beta   90.00
_cell.angle_gamma   90.00
#
_symmetry.space_group_name_H-M   'P 1'
#
loop_
_entity.id
_entity.type
_entity.pdbx_description
1 polymer ?
#
loop_
_entity_poly.entity_id
_entity_poly.type
_entity_poly.pdbx_seq_one_letter_code
_entity_poly.pdbx_strand_id
1 'polypeptide(L)'
;MSTGRVRTKKKTPPVDHSPDHLPLRSSGRQAAEDDEDTSEKKYRKCEKAGCTATCPVCFASAAERCAKNGYTSRWYHLSCGEHFCNECFDHYYRSHKDGYEKYTAWKRIWTSNGKSEPSPKAFMADQQLPYWVQCTKPVCGKWRQLTKEIQLTWQIAKTYRCGMKLNNSTKVPSTLKCTENEALTPQKCTHHIIVRGLVRIRCVRETERILHFMTRKGLINTGVLSVNPDQPLLPKDYHNKSVIVVGAGPAGLAAARQLQNFGIKVLVLEAKDRIGGRVWDDKTFKGITVGKGPQIVNGCVNNPVALMCEQVSARSWDHNEFFAQFAGDHALLNSGYSTIIEKMAEGLDIRLKVPVRSIDYTGEEVQVTATDGTLWKAQKVLVAVPLTILQKGAILFNPALSERKMKAINSLGAGVIEKIALQFPYRFWDSKIQGADYFGHVPPSSSKRGLFSVFYDMDPQRKCSVLMSVVTGDAVATMKNLDDKQVLQQCMIVLRELFKEQEVPDPVKYFVTRWNKDPWIQMAYSFVKTGGSGEAYDILAEDIQGKIFFAGEATNRHFPQTVTGAYLSGVREASKIAAS
;
A
#
# COMPACT_ATOMS: atom_id res chain seq x y z
N MET A 1 36.68 57.63 -11.71
CA MET A 1 37.48 56.61 -10.99
C MET A 1 37.23 55.25 -11.66
N SER A 2 38.27 54.41 -11.82
CA SER A 2 38.25 53.00 -12.31
C SER A 2 37.42 52.68 -13.57
N THR A 3 37.93 52.61 -14.81
CA THR A 3 38.76 51.53 -15.42
C THR A 3 38.21 50.10 -15.24
N GLY A 4 38.21 49.19 -16.24
CA GLY A 4 38.60 49.28 -17.66
C GLY A 4 39.00 47.90 -18.24
N ARG A 5 38.46 47.47 -19.39
CA ARG A 5 38.89 46.25 -20.14
C ARG A 5 40.19 46.53 -20.92
N VAL A 6 41.00 45.49 -21.21
CA VAL A 6 41.44 45.05 -22.57
C VAL A 6 42.59 44.00 -22.52
N ARG A 7 42.66 43.17 -23.59
CA ARG A 7 43.66 42.12 -23.89
C ARG A 7 45.11 42.59 -23.99
N THR A 8 46.06 41.66 -23.82
CA THR A 8 47.40 41.71 -24.44
C THR A 8 47.64 40.55 -25.41
N LYS A 9 48.45 40.80 -26.46
CA LYS A 9 48.99 39.86 -27.47
C LYS A 9 50.52 39.96 -27.46
N LYS A 10 51.25 38.93 -27.94
CA LYS A 10 52.58 39.12 -28.58
C LYS A 10 52.91 38.06 -29.66
N LYS A 11 53.97 38.32 -30.46
CA LYS A 11 54.26 37.88 -31.86
C LYS A 11 55.79 37.66 -32.08
N THR A 12 56.32 36.86 -33.03
CA THR A 12 55.78 35.66 -33.73
C THR A 12 56.85 34.62 -34.20
N PRO A 13 57.67 34.81 -35.28
CA PRO A 13 58.04 33.64 -36.13
C PRO A 13 59.53 33.66 -36.63
N PRO A 14 59.98 33.11 -37.80
CA PRO A 14 59.48 32.05 -38.73
C PRO A 14 60.55 31.00 -39.25
N VAL A 15 60.12 30.09 -40.17
CA VAL A 15 60.87 29.26 -41.19
C VAL A 15 61.98 28.23 -40.76
N ASP A 16 62.33 27.16 -41.50
CA ASP A 16 62.09 26.84 -42.94
C ASP A 16 62.05 25.34 -43.39
N HIS A 17 61.51 25.16 -44.62
CA HIS A 17 61.68 24.15 -45.70
C HIS A 17 61.44 22.61 -45.59
N SER A 18 60.91 22.10 -46.73
CA SER A 18 60.50 20.73 -47.13
C SER A 18 61.53 20.12 -48.13
N PRO A 19 61.28 19.04 -48.93
CA PRO A 19 60.31 17.91 -48.88
C PRO A 19 60.96 16.50 -49.17
N ASP A 20 60.12 15.51 -49.50
CA ASP A 20 60.34 14.39 -50.48
C ASP A 20 60.49 12.90 -50.08
N HIS A 21 59.94 12.08 -51.00
CA HIS A 21 60.13 10.65 -51.33
C HIS A 21 59.33 9.49 -50.66
N LEU A 22 58.25 9.09 -51.38
CA LEU A 22 57.96 7.73 -51.93
C LEU A 22 57.62 6.53 -50.98
N PRO A 23 57.04 5.41 -51.49
CA PRO A 23 56.30 5.18 -52.75
C PRO A 23 54.93 4.46 -52.58
N LEU A 24 54.20 4.30 -53.70
CA LEU A 24 52.94 3.55 -53.84
C LEU A 24 53.16 2.20 -54.57
N ARG A 25 52.35 1.19 -54.21
CA ARG A 25 52.00 -0.05 -54.96
C ARG A 25 53.12 -1.06 -55.29
N SER A 26 52.94 -2.29 -54.79
CA SER A 26 52.38 -3.38 -55.61
C SER A 26 51.97 -4.58 -54.73
N SER A 27 51.00 -5.38 -55.18
CA SER A 27 50.84 -6.78 -54.73
C SER A 27 50.35 -7.59 -55.94
N GLY A 28 51.22 -8.47 -56.43
CA GLY A 28 50.92 -9.32 -57.58
C GLY A 28 49.98 -10.46 -57.22
N ARG A 29 49.37 -11.07 -58.24
CA ARG A 29 48.74 -12.38 -58.11
C ARG A 29 49.83 -13.44 -57.91
N GLN A 30 49.67 -14.30 -56.91
CA GLN A 30 50.16 -15.66 -56.95
C GLN A 30 48.98 -16.57 -56.65
N ALA A 31 48.87 -17.64 -57.42
CA ALA A 31 47.97 -18.76 -57.17
C ALA A 31 48.84 -19.95 -56.75
N ALA A 32 48.41 -20.67 -55.73
CA ALA A 32 48.95 -21.97 -55.36
C ALA A 32 47.84 -22.80 -54.71
N GLU A 33 47.44 -23.82 -55.46
CA GLU A 33 47.06 -25.17 -55.01
C GLU A 33 45.85 -25.38 -54.07
N ASP A 34 44.98 -26.30 -54.52
CA ASP A 34 43.87 -26.86 -53.76
C ASP A 34 44.39 -27.83 -52.68
N ASP A 35 43.70 -27.86 -51.54
CA ASP A 35 43.79 -28.97 -50.58
C ASP A 35 42.37 -29.27 -50.07
N GLU A 36 41.97 -30.55 -50.11
CA GLU A 36 40.56 -30.95 -49.98
C GLU A 36 40.02 -31.01 -48.54
N ASP A 37 38.76 -30.63 -48.43
CA ASP A 37 37.75 -30.95 -47.40
C ASP A 37 38.19 -31.32 -45.96
N THR A 38 38.13 -30.31 -45.07
CA THR A 38 37.40 -30.49 -43.81
C THR A 38 36.43 -29.32 -43.60
N SER A 39 35.23 -29.47 -44.17
CA SER A 39 34.16 -28.46 -44.15
C SER A 39 33.47 -28.28 -42.79
N GLU A 40 34.24 -28.00 -41.72
CA GLU A 40 33.69 -27.42 -40.49
C GLU A 40 32.98 -26.11 -40.82
N LYS A 41 31.65 -26.12 -40.75
CA LYS A 41 30.82 -24.92 -40.93
C LYS A 41 31.27 -23.86 -39.92
N LYS A 42 31.99 -22.83 -40.38
CA LYS A 42 32.45 -21.70 -39.54
C LYS A 42 31.27 -20.88 -39.05
N TYR A 43 30.63 -21.35 -37.97
CA TYR A 43 29.57 -20.64 -37.27
C TYR A 43 30.11 -19.32 -36.71
N ARG A 44 29.64 -18.21 -37.28
CA ARG A 44 30.04 -16.88 -36.81
C ARG A 44 29.48 -16.66 -35.40
N LYS A 45 30.35 -16.35 -34.44
CA LYS A 45 29.96 -16.07 -33.04
C LYS A 45 29.12 -14.80 -32.93
N CYS A 46 28.36 -14.71 -31.84
CA CYS A 46 27.57 -13.53 -31.47
C CYS A 46 28.44 -12.27 -31.31
N GLU A 47 27.90 -11.08 -31.65
CA GLU A 47 28.59 -9.79 -31.46
C GLU A 47 28.87 -9.42 -29.99
N LYS A 48 28.11 -9.99 -29.05
CA LYS A 48 28.11 -9.57 -27.65
C LYS A 48 29.14 -10.38 -26.85
N ALA A 49 30.16 -9.69 -26.34
CA ALA A 49 31.09 -10.26 -25.38
C ALA A 49 30.37 -10.91 -24.19
N GLY A 50 30.78 -12.12 -23.82
CA GLY A 50 30.15 -12.93 -22.76
C GLY A 50 28.86 -13.65 -23.16
N CYS A 51 28.41 -13.58 -24.42
CA CYS A 51 27.25 -14.36 -24.88
C CYS A 51 27.58 -15.85 -24.95
N THR A 52 26.75 -16.68 -24.31
CA THR A 52 26.89 -18.15 -24.26
C THR A 52 26.33 -18.87 -25.50
N ALA A 53 25.75 -18.15 -26.47
CA ALA A 53 25.20 -18.73 -27.69
C ALA A 53 26.31 -19.21 -28.64
N THR A 54 26.59 -20.51 -28.61
CA THR A 54 27.55 -21.19 -29.51
C THR A 54 27.03 -21.29 -30.94
N CYS A 55 25.72 -21.52 -31.11
CA CYS A 55 25.04 -21.56 -32.41
C CYS A 55 23.84 -20.59 -32.41
N PRO A 56 24.04 -19.31 -32.79
CA PRO A 56 22.94 -18.35 -32.90
C PRO A 56 21.97 -18.72 -34.02
N VAL A 57 20.67 -18.49 -33.80
CA VAL A 57 19.61 -18.72 -34.79
C VAL A 57 18.75 -17.47 -34.91
N CYS A 58 18.39 -17.10 -36.14
CA CYS A 58 17.56 -15.93 -36.43
C CYS A 58 16.09 -16.17 -36.10
N PHE A 59 15.57 -15.56 -35.03
CA PHE A 59 14.14 -15.65 -34.70
C PHE A 59 13.24 -14.90 -35.70
N ALA A 60 13.78 -13.90 -36.40
CA ALA A 60 12.97 -12.96 -37.18
C ALA A 60 12.45 -13.59 -38.48
N SER A 61 13.31 -14.33 -39.21
CA SER A 61 12.99 -14.99 -40.50
C SER A 61 12.08 -14.15 -41.40
N ALA A 62 12.47 -12.88 -41.60
CA ALA A 62 11.67 -11.88 -42.32
C ALA A 62 12.19 -11.61 -43.73
N ALA A 63 13.53 -11.60 -43.91
CA ALA A 63 14.14 -11.56 -45.23
C ALA A 63 14.06 -12.94 -45.91
N GLU A 64 13.81 -12.99 -47.21
CA GLU A 64 13.90 -14.21 -48.02
C GLU A 64 15.27 -14.89 -47.85
N ARG A 65 16.34 -14.09 -47.89
CA ARG A 65 17.73 -14.50 -47.67
C ARG A 65 18.11 -14.57 -46.18
N CYS A 66 17.18 -14.90 -45.29
CA CYS A 66 17.47 -15.09 -43.87
C CYS A 66 18.51 -16.21 -43.68
N ALA A 67 19.60 -15.93 -42.95
CA ALA A 67 20.64 -16.90 -42.65
C ALA A 67 20.16 -18.13 -41.84
N LYS A 68 18.99 -18.07 -41.20
CA LYS A 68 18.43 -19.11 -40.30
C LYS A 68 19.40 -19.47 -39.17
N ASN A 69 20.16 -20.56 -39.31
CA ASN A 69 21.23 -21.04 -38.41
C ASN A 69 22.60 -21.11 -39.10
N GLY A 70 22.71 -20.62 -40.33
CA GLY A 70 23.94 -20.56 -41.12
C GLY A 70 24.74 -19.27 -40.91
N TYR A 71 25.59 -18.95 -41.86
CA TYR A 71 26.45 -17.77 -41.82
C TYR A 71 25.70 -16.47 -42.12
N THR A 72 26.09 -15.39 -41.44
CA THR A 72 25.66 -14.01 -41.69
C THR A 72 26.83 -13.06 -41.41
N SER A 73 26.82 -11.85 -41.99
CA SER A 73 27.85 -10.84 -41.72
C SER A 73 27.84 -10.31 -40.28
N ARG A 74 26.70 -10.39 -39.58
CA ARG A 74 26.58 -9.98 -38.17
C ARG A 74 25.37 -10.62 -37.48
N TRP A 75 25.60 -11.16 -36.28
CA TRP A 75 24.54 -11.58 -35.37
C TRP A 75 24.19 -10.45 -34.42
N TYR A 76 23.01 -9.86 -34.58
CA TYR A 76 22.48 -8.83 -33.70
C TYR A 76 21.88 -9.49 -32.44
N HIS A 77 22.45 -9.17 -31.29
CA HIS A 77 22.07 -9.75 -30.00
C HIS A 77 20.94 -8.97 -29.32
N LEU A 78 19.91 -9.68 -28.85
CA LEU A 78 18.89 -9.18 -27.92
C LEU A 78 19.01 -9.84 -26.54
N SER A 79 19.15 -11.16 -26.50
CA SER A 79 19.40 -11.94 -25.28
C SER A 79 20.24 -13.18 -25.59
N CYS A 80 20.73 -13.89 -24.57
CA CYS A 80 21.51 -15.12 -24.78
C CYS A 80 20.77 -16.20 -25.59
N GLY A 81 19.43 -16.17 -25.64
CA GLY A 81 18.63 -17.08 -26.48
C GLY A 81 18.10 -16.46 -27.78
N GLU A 82 18.29 -15.15 -28.00
CA GLU A 82 17.55 -14.40 -29.05
C GLU A 82 18.47 -13.52 -29.87
N HIS A 83 18.65 -13.92 -31.12
CA HIS A 83 19.51 -13.27 -32.11
C HIS A 83 18.76 -13.09 -33.43
N PHE A 84 19.16 -12.10 -34.22
CA PHE A 84 18.71 -11.97 -35.61
C PHE A 84 19.89 -11.66 -36.53
N CYS A 85 19.82 -12.18 -37.76
CA CYS A 85 20.90 -12.08 -38.74
C CYS A 85 20.89 -10.72 -39.45
N ASN A 86 22.01 -10.35 -40.07
CA ASN A 86 22.16 -9.06 -40.73
C ASN A 86 21.18 -8.88 -41.90
N GLU A 87 20.80 -9.96 -42.59
CA GLU A 87 19.87 -9.91 -43.72
C GLU A 87 18.46 -9.53 -43.23
N CYS A 88 18.06 -10.00 -42.03
CA CYS A 88 16.82 -9.57 -41.37
C CYS A 88 16.93 -8.18 -40.71
N PHE A 89 18.13 -7.72 -40.34
CA PHE A 89 18.37 -6.32 -39.96
C PHE A 89 18.13 -5.39 -41.14
N ASP A 90 18.81 -5.64 -42.27
CA ASP A 90 18.73 -4.81 -43.46
C ASP A 90 17.32 -4.80 -44.07
N HIS A 91 16.55 -5.90 -43.99
CA HIS A 91 15.17 -5.96 -44.47
C HIS A 91 14.23 -4.91 -43.83
N TYR A 92 14.47 -4.52 -42.57
CA TYR A 92 13.70 -3.45 -41.90
C TYR A 92 14.44 -2.10 -41.88
N TYR A 93 15.77 -2.11 -41.93
CA TYR A 93 16.58 -0.90 -41.79
C TYR A 93 16.86 -0.15 -43.10
N ARG A 94 16.91 -0.84 -44.25
CA ARG A 94 17.25 -0.24 -45.55
C ARG A 94 15.99 0.19 -46.30
N SER A 95 16.01 1.42 -46.81
CA SER A 95 14.88 2.05 -47.51
C SER A 95 14.35 1.30 -48.74
N HIS A 96 15.17 0.48 -49.38
CA HIS A 96 14.83 -0.30 -50.57
C HIS A 96 14.38 -1.74 -50.27
N LYS A 97 14.00 -2.04 -49.01
CA LYS A 97 13.54 -3.36 -48.58
C LYS A 97 12.12 -3.31 -48.04
N ASP A 98 11.36 -4.36 -48.31
CA ASP A 98 9.90 -4.47 -48.08
C ASP A 98 9.51 -4.23 -46.62
N GLY A 99 10.38 -4.54 -45.65
CA GLY A 99 10.13 -4.29 -44.23
C GLY A 99 10.22 -2.82 -43.81
N TYR A 100 10.81 -1.95 -44.62
CA TYR A 100 11.12 -0.56 -44.25
C TYR A 100 9.88 0.28 -43.94
N GLU A 101 8.79 0.08 -44.69
CA GLU A 101 7.52 0.78 -44.43
C GLU A 101 6.96 0.41 -43.04
N LYS A 102 6.96 -0.88 -42.70
CA LYS A 102 6.55 -1.39 -41.39
C LYS A 102 7.40 -0.80 -40.25
N TYR A 103 8.72 -0.75 -40.45
CA TYR A 103 9.65 -0.17 -39.48
C TYR A 103 9.46 1.34 -39.30
N THR A 104 9.32 2.10 -40.40
CA THR A 104 9.15 3.57 -40.33
C THR A 104 7.77 3.99 -39.85
N ALA A 105 6.72 3.20 -40.08
CA ALA A 105 5.40 3.39 -39.50
C ALA A 105 5.44 3.21 -37.97
N TRP A 106 6.03 2.11 -37.49
CA TRP A 106 6.28 1.90 -36.06
C TRP A 106 7.13 3.02 -35.45
N LYS A 107 8.23 3.41 -36.11
CA LYS A 107 9.15 4.46 -35.63
C LYS A 107 8.44 5.80 -35.45
N ARG A 108 7.51 6.17 -36.33
CA ARG A 108 6.69 7.38 -36.17
C ARG A 108 5.85 7.32 -34.88
N ILE A 109 5.12 6.23 -34.67
CA ILE A 109 4.29 6.01 -33.47
C ILE A 109 5.16 6.00 -32.20
N TRP A 110 6.30 5.30 -32.24
CA TRP A 110 7.24 5.22 -31.12
C TRP A 110 7.82 6.58 -30.73
N THR A 111 8.10 7.44 -31.71
CA THR A 111 8.67 8.78 -31.48
C THR A 111 7.62 9.78 -30.97
N SER A 112 6.35 9.64 -31.36
CA SER A 112 5.27 10.51 -30.86
C SER A 112 4.73 10.12 -29.48
N ASN A 113 4.97 8.88 -29.03
CA ASN A 113 4.46 8.37 -27.74
C ASN A 113 5.56 8.02 -26.72
N GLY A 114 6.81 7.90 -27.15
CA GLY A 114 7.92 7.36 -26.34
C GLY A 114 9.15 8.27 -26.29
N LYS A 115 9.92 8.15 -25.20
CA LYS A 115 11.17 8.90 -24.98
C LYS A 115 12.44 8.13 -25.39
N SER A 116 12.36 6.81 -25.52
CA SER A 116 13.49 5.94 -25.87
C SER A 116 13.73 5.91 -27.38
N GLU A 117 14.99 5.76 -27.80
CA GLU A 117 15.34 5.77 -29.22
C GLU A 117 14.69 4.60 -30.00
N PRO A 118 14.04 4.87 -31.15
CA PRO A 118 13.46 3.86 -32.02
C PRO A 118 14.56 3.14 -32.83
N SER A 119 15.28 2.24 -32.18
CA SER A 119 16.33 1.43 -32.80
C SER A 119 15.76 0.16 -33.47
N PRO A 120 16.48 -0.46 -34.44
CA PRO A 120 16.05 -1.73 -35.03
C PRO A 120 15.95 -2.87 -34.00
N LYS A 121 16.78 -2.85 -32.94
CA LYS A 121 16.68 -3.82 -31.83
C LYS A 121 15.40 -3.63 -31.01
N ALA A 122 15.01 -2.38 -30.75
CA ALA A 122 13.74 -2.07 -30.08
C ALA A 122 12.55 -2.53 -30.92
N PHE A 123 12.52 -2.22 -32.22
CA PHE A 123 11.49 -2.72 -33.15
C PHE A 123 11.42 -4.25 -33.17
N MET A 124 12.57 -4.94 -33.24
CA MET A 124 12.59 -6.40 -33.22
C MET A 124 11.97 -6.95 -31.94
N ALA A 125 12.36 -6.42 -30.78
CA ALA A 125 11.83 -6.82 -29.48
C ALA A 125 10.32 -6.54 -29.32
N ASP A 126 9.84 -5.41 -29.83
CA ASP A 126 8.45 -4.95 -29.69
C ASP A 126 7.49 -5.59 -30.72
N GLN A 127 7.96 -5.84 -31.95
CA GLN A 127 7.09 -6.16 -33.08
C GLN A 127 7.34 -7.52 -33.76
N GLN A 128 8.55 -8.08 -33.71
CA GLN A 128 8.89 -9.30 -34.49
C GLN A 128 9.23 -10.53 -33.65
N LEU A 129 9.70 -10.34 -32.41
CA LEU A 129 10.14 -11.43 -31.55
C LEU A 129 8.94 -12.34 -31.16
N PRO A 130 9.01 -13.67 -31.31
CA PRO A 130 7.91 -14.54 -30.89
C PRO A 130 7.55 -14.46 -29.41
N TYR A 131 6.26 -14.67 -29.09
CA TYR A 131 5.79 -14.77 -27.72
C TYR A 131 6.14 -16.13 -27.07
N TRP A 132 6.32 -16.13 -25.76
CA TRP A 132 6.49 -17.33 -24.96
C TRP A 132 5.34 -17.50 -23.96
N VAL A 133 4.78 -18.70 -23.87
CA VAL A 133 3.66 -19.03 -22.99
C VAL A 133 3.93 -20.31 -22.20
N GLN A 134 3.41 -20.37 -20.97
CA GLN A 134 3.56 -21.53 -20.10
C GLN A 134 2.34 -22.46 -20.23
N CYS A 135 2.57 -23.77 -20.24
CA CYS A 135 1.51 -24.76 -20.25
C CYS A 135 0.76 -24.79 -18.91
N THR A 136 -0.55 -24.57 -18.93
CA THR A 136 -1.45 -24.56 -17.76
C THR A 136 -1.78 -25.94 -17.19
N LYS A 137 -1.39 -27.04 -17.86
CA LYS A 137 -1.57 -28.40 -17.30
C LYS A 137 -0.68 -28.55 -16.05
N PRO A 138 -1.23 -28.85 -14.85
CA PRO A 138 -0.48 -28.77 -13.58
C PRO A 138 0.83 -29.57 -13.57
N VAL A 139 0.82 -30.79 -14.11
CA VAL A 139 2.00 -31.67 -14.19
C VAL A 139 2.97 -31.33 -15.33
N CYS A 140 2.72 -30.28 -16.11
CA CYS A 140 3.54 -29.91 -17.26
C CYS A 140 4.48 -28.75 -16.97
N GLY A 141 3.93 -27.56 -16.67
CA GLY A 141 4.70 -26.34 -16.37
C GLY A 141 5.67 -25.84 -17.47
N LYS A 142 5.81 -26.56 -18.60
CA LYS A 142 6.79 -26.26 -19.66
C LYS A 142 6.44 -24.97 -20.40
N TRP A 143 7.46 -24.19 -20.71
CA TRP A 143 7.37 -23.02 -21.58
C TRP A 143 7.46 -23.42 -23.05
N ARG A 144 6.70 -22.71 -23.89
CA ARG A 144 6.61 -22.90 -25.33
C ARG A 144 6.68 -21.56 -26.04
N GLN A 145 7.46 -21.52 -27.12
CA GLN A 145 7.42 -20.43 -28.10
C GLN A 145 6.17 -20.60 -28.95
N LEU A 146 5.42 -19.52 -29.18
CA LEU A 146 4.34 -19.47 -30.15
C LEU A 146 4.90 -19.20 -31.55
N THR A 147 4.19 -19.61 -32.60
CA THR A 147 4.58 -19.27 -33.97
C THR A 147 4.47 -17.75 -34.18
N LYS A 148 5.31 -17.21 -35.07
CA LYS A 148 5.52 -15.76 -35.27
C LYS A 148 4.23 -14.96 -35.46
N GLU A 149 3.24 -15.54 -36.14
CA GLU A 149 1.98 -14.87 -36.47
C GLU A 149 1.00 -14.73 -35.28
N ILE A 150 1.14 -15.59 -34.26
CA ILE A 150 0.20 -15.63 -33.12
C ILE A 150 0.51 -14.46 -32.17
N GLN A 151 -0.51 -13.61 -31.93
CA GLN A 151 -0.44 -12.60 -30.90
C GLN A 151 -0.90 -13.18 -29.56
N LEU A 152 -0.08 -13.07 -28.52
CA LEU A 152 -0.44 -13.54 -27.19
C LEU A 152 -1.49 -12.60 -26.56
N THR A 153 -2.63 -13.16 -26.18
CA THR A 153 -3.65 -12.47 -25.37
C THR A 153 -3.73 -13.06 -23.96
N TRP A 154 -4.38 -12.35 -23.04
CA TRP A 154 -4.59 -12.85 -21.67
C TRP A 154 -5.43 -14.14 -21.63
N GLN A 155 -6.37 -14.32 -22.58
CA GLN A 155 -7.18 -15.53 -22.71
C GLN A 155 -6.32 -16.73 -23.11
N ILE A 156 -5.40 -16.53 -24.07
CA ILE A 156 -4.43 -17.55 -24.48
C ILE A 156 -3.53 -17.88 -23.28
N ALA A 157 -2.96 -16.88 -22.60
CA ALA A 157 -2.12 -17.09 -21.43
C ALA A 157 -2.85 -17.85 -20.30
N LYS A 158 -4.16 -17.61 -20.10
CA LYS A 158 -5.01 -18.27 -19.09
C LYS A 158 -5.36 -19.73 -19.41
N THR A 159 -5.36 -20.13 -20.68
CA THR A 159 -5.91 -21.43 -21.12
C THR A 159 -4.91 -22.34 -21.85
N TYR A 160 -3.75 -21.82 -22.25
CA TYR A 160 -2.80 -22.51 -23.12
C TYR A 160 -2.34 -23.87 -22.56
N ARG A 161 -2.31 -24.88 -23.44
CA ARG A 161 -1.73 -26.20 -23.21
C ARG A 161 -0.81 -26.56 -24.38
N CYS A 162 0.25 -27.31 -24.09
CA CYS A 162 1.15 -27.84 -25.13
C CYS A 162 0.34 -28.56 -26.23
N GLY A 163 0.59 -28.23 -27.49
CA GLY A 163 -0.10 -28.82 -28.64
C GLY A 163 -1.41 -28.15 -29.04
N MET A 164 -1.90 -27.12 -28.31
CA MET A 164 -3.04 -26.33 -28.76
C MET A 164 -2.73 -25.60 -30.07
N LYS A 165 -3.54 -25.84 -31.09
CA LYS A 165 -3.62 -25.00 -32.29
C LYS A 165 -4.41 -23.74 -31.90
N LEU A 166 -3.81 -22.57 -32.13
CA LEU A 166 -4.42 -21.27 -31.84
C LEU A 166 -4.76 -20.59 -33.17
N ASN A 167 -6.01 -20.17 -33.34
CA ASN A 167 -6.46 -19.42 -34.49
C ASN A 167 -6.48 -17.92 -34.15
N ASN A 168 -6.15 -17.05 -35.10
CA ASN A 168 -6.11 -15.59 -34.90
C ASN A 168 -7.50 -14.93 -34.66
N SER A 169 -8.57 -15.72 -34.60
CA SER A 169 -9.97 -15.28 -34.58
C SER A 169 -10.56 -15.16 -33.16
N THR A 170 -9.89 -14.45 -32.25
CA THR A 170 -10.48 -14.05 -30.95
C THR A 170 -10.53 -12.53 -30.85
N LYS A 171 -11.74 -11.96 -31.00
CA LYS A 171 -12.00 -10.54 -30.70
C LYS A 171 -11.65 -10.29 -29.23
N VAL A 172 -10.87 -9.24 -28.97
CA VAL A 172 -10.52 -8.80 -27.61
C VAL A 172 -11.76 -8.17 -26.96
N PRO A 173 -12.32 -8.74 -25.87
CA PRO A 173 -13.38 -8.08 -25.11
C PRO A 173 -12.78 -6.91 -24.32
N SER A 174 -13.56 -5.84 -24.17
CA SER A 174 -13.17 -4.67 -23.39
C SER A 174 -12.99 -5.00 -21.90
N THR A 175 -11.97 -4.38 -21.29
CA THR A 175 -11.79 -4.14 -19.85
C THR A 175 -12.25 -5.23 -18.88
N LEU A 176 -11.30 -5.99 -18.32
CA LEU A 176 -11.53 -6.73 -17.08
C LEU A 176 -11.86 -5.75 -15.95
N LYS A 177 -13.00 -5.91 -15.28
CA LYS A 177 -13.19 -5.34 -13.94
C LYS A 177 -12.39 -6.21 -12.96
N CYS A 178 -11.28 -5.69 -12.44
CA CYS A 178 -10.69 -6.23 -11.23
C CYS A 178 -11.67 -5.94 -10.08
N THR A 179 -12.21 -6.99 -9.46
CA THR A 179 -13.01 -6.86 -8.23
C THR A 179 -12.06 -6.77 -7.03
N GLU A 180 -12.12 -5.66 -6.30
CA GLU A 180 -11.29 -5.40 -5.11
C GLU A 180 -11.57 -6.37 -3.93
N ASN A 181 -12.59 -7.21 -4.08
CA ASN A 181 -13.04 -8.19 -3.09
C ASN A 181 -12.34 -9.56 -3.23
N GLU A 182 -11.41 -9.73 -4.18
CA GLU A 182 -10.69 -10.99 -4.39
C GLU A 182 -9.19 -10.85 -4.13
N ALA A 183 -8.58 -11.90 -3.56
CA ALA A 183 -7.13 -12.00 -3.50
C ALA A 183 -6.52 -11.98 -4.92
N LEU A 184 -5.56 -11.07 -5.13
CA LEU A 184 -4.71 -11.00 -6.30
C LEU A 184 -3.60 -12.05 -6.15
N THR A 185 -3.57 -13.02 -7.07
CA THR A 185 -2.64 -14.16 -7.06
C THR A 185 -1.67 -14.11 -8.24
N PRO A 186 -0.50 -14.79 -8.16
CA PRO A 186 0.46 -14.80 -9.28
C PRO A 186 -0.17 -15.29 -10.58
N GLN A 187 -1.06 -16.29 -10.51
CA GLN A 187 -1.79 -16.81 -11.67
C GLN A 187 -2.61 -15.70 -12.34
N LYS A 188 -3.43 -14.95 -11.58
CA LYS A 188 -4.20 -13.82 -12.13
C LYS A 188 -3.31 -12.76 -12.78
N CYS A 189 -2.17 -12.41 -12.15
CA CYS A 189 -1.24 -11.42 -12.71
C CYS A 189 -0.57 -11.89 -14.01
N THR A 190 -0.07 -13.13 -14.04
CA THR A 190 0.76 -13.64 -15.16
C THR A 190 -0.01 -13.74 -16.49
N HIS A 191 -1.34 -13.87 -16.45
CA HIS A 191 -2.18 -13.76 -17.65
C HIS A 191 -2.11 -12.38 -18.32
N HIS A 192 -1.90 -11.31 -17.54
CA HIS A 192 -1.90 -9.92 -18.01
C HIS A 192 -0.52 -9.40 -18.41
N ILE A 193 0.54 -10.19 -18.17
CA ILE A 193 1.90 -9.87 -18.62
C ILE A 193 2.02 -10.26 -20.08
N ILE A 194 1.88 -9.28 -20.98
CA ILE A 194 1.99 -9.45 -22.43
C ILE A 194 3.25 -8.72 -22.90
N VAL A 195 4.31 -9.48 -23.17
CA VAL A 195 5.58 -9.00 -23.73
C VAL A 195 6.20 -10.13 -24.55
N ARG A 196 6.88 -9.80 -25.65
CA ARG A 196 7.53 -10.79 -26.52
C ARG A 196 8.81 -11.34 -25.88
N GLY A 197 9.25 -12.51 -26.36
CA GLY A 197 10.53 -13.11 -26.00
C GLY A 197 10.65 -13.73 -24.61
N LEU A 198 11.83 -14.29 -24.36
CA LEU A 198 12.23 -14.99 -23.14
C LEU A 198 12.19 -14.08 -21.91
N VAL A 199 12.27 -12.75 -22.09
CA VAL A 199 12.07 -11.78 -21.02
C VAL A 199 10.69 -11.93 -20.36
N ARG A 200 9.66 -12.41 -21.07
CA ARG A 200 8.37 -12.73 -20.46
C ARG A 200 8.48 -13.79 -19.35
N ILE A 201 9.36 -14.78 -19.52
CA ILE A 201 9.64 -15.82 -18.51
C ILE A 201 10.25 -15.17 -17.26
N ARG A 202 11.17 -14.21 -17.44
CA ARG A 202 11.77 -13.43 -16.35
C ARG A 202 10.70 -12.62 -15.60
N CYS A 203 9.84 -11.89 -16.32
CA CYS A 203 8.77 -11.09 -15.73
C CYS A 203 7.78 -11.94 -14.92
N VAL A 204 7.32 -13.06 -15.49
CA VAL A 204 6.42 -14.00 -14.81
C VAL A 204 7.05 -14.55 -13.52
N ARG A 205 8.34 -14.89 -13.52
CA ARG A 205 9.06 -15.35 -12.33
C ARG A 205 9.24 -14.26 -11.25
N GLU A 206 9.45 -13.00 -11.63
CA GLU A 206 9.52 -11.91 -10.64
C GLU A 206 8.15 -11.53 -10.06
N THR A 207 7.08 -11.72 -10.83
CA THR A 207 5.72 -11.33 -10.43
C THR A 207 5.34 -11.92 -9.08
N GLU A 208 5.65 -13.19 -8.85
CA GLU A 208 5.42 -13.86 -7.56
C GLU A 208 6.18 -13.20 -6.41
N ARG A 209 7.47 -12.92 -6.58
CA ARG A 209 8.31 -12.25 -5.57
C ARG A 209 7.82 -10.84 -5.24
N ILE A 210 7.45 -10.07 -6.27
CA ILE A 210 6.90 -8.72 -6.15
C ILE A 210 5.54 -8.77 -5.44
N LEU A 211 4.66 -9.68 -5.82
CA LEU A 211 3.32 -9.83 -5.25
C LEU A 211 3.37 -10.22 -3.77
N HIS A 212 4.22 -11.17 -3.39
CA HIS A 212 4.45 -11.52 -1.98
C HIS A 212 5.04 -10.35 -1.18
N PHE A 213 5.98 -9.58 -1.77
CA PHE A 213 6.51 -8.37 -1.14
C PHE A 213 5.42 -7.31 -0.91
N MET A 214 4.62 -6.99 -1.94
CA MET A 214 3.54 -6.00 -1.86
C MET A 214 2.44 -6.43 -0.87
N THR A 215 2.10 -7.73 -0.86
CA THR A 215 1.14 -8.30 0.09
C THR A 215 1.66 -8.25 1.52
N ARG A 216 2.90 -8.69 1.79
CA ARG A 216 3.53 -8.59 3.11
C ARG A 216 3.69 -7.14 3.57
N LYS A 217 3.80 -6.17 2.65
CA LYS A 217 3.83 -4.74 2.95
C LYS A 217 2.44 -4.10 3.08
N GLY A 218 1.37 -4.88 2.89
CA GLY A 218 -0.01 -4.42 3.00
C GLY A 218 -0.43 -3.41 1.93
N LEU A 219 0.23 -3.40 0.76
CA LEU A 219 -0.11 -2.55 -0.39
C LEU A 219 -1.24 -3.12 -1.24
N ILE A 220 -1.42 -4.45 -1.18
CA ILE A 220 -2.46 -5.24 -1.87
C ILE A 220 -2.90 -6.37 -0.94
N ASN A 221 -3.99 -7.06 -1.27
CA ASN A 221 -4.50 -8.21 -0.50
C ASN A 221 -4.67 -7.88 1.00
N THR A 222 -5.23 -6.69 1.27
CA THR A 222 -5.27 -6.04 2.57
C THR A 222 -6.69 -5.57 2.91
N GLY A 223 -6.87 -4.80 3.98
CA GLY A 223 -8.19 -4.33 4.43
C GLY A 223 -8.97 -5.44 5.12
N VAL A 224 -10.28 -5.50 4.85
CA VAL A 224 -11.19 -6.53 5.39
C VAL A 224 -11.23 -7.81 4.54
N LEU A 225 -10.33 -7.96 3.56
CA LEU A 225 -10.18 -9.20 2.79
C LEU A 225 -9.92 -10.38 3.74
N SER A 226 -10.80 -11.37 3.69
CA SER A 226 -10.63 -12.66 4.36
C SER A 226 -10.24 -13.72 3.32
N VAL A 227 -9.36 -14.64 3.68
CA VAL A 227 -8.92 -15.74 2.82
C VAL A 227 -9.21 -17.08 3.48
N ASN A 228 -9.38 -18.14 2.68
CA ASN A 228 -9.46 -19.50 3.20
C ASN A 228 -8.15 -19.83 3.96
N PRO A 229 -8.19 -20.31 5.22
CA PRO A 229 -7.01 -20.76 5.95
C PRO A 229 -6.11 -21.76 5.20
N ASP A 230 -6.67 -22.57 4.29
CA ASP A 230 -5.92 -23.50 3.43
C ASP A 230 -5.18 -22.81 2.26
N GLN A 231 -5.47 -21.53 2.00
CA GLN A 231 -4.91 -20.72 0.92
C GLN A 231 -4.37 -19.37 1.45
N PRO A 232 -3.36 -19.39 2.35
CA PRO A 232 -2.75 -18.18 2.87
C PRO A 232 -2.02 -17.39 1.76
N LEU A 233 -1.94 -16.08 1.95
CA LEU A 233 -1.41 -15.12 0.99
C LEU A 233 0.12 -15.14 0.82
N LEU A 234 0.85 -15.71 1.78
CA LEU A 234 2.31 -15.83 1.75
C LEU A 234 2.73 -17.31 1.73
N PRO A 235 3.92 -17.64 1.17
CA PRO A 235 4.48 -18.99 1.17
C PRO A 235 4.69 -19.59 2.57
N LYS A 236 4.81 -20.92 2.64
CA LYS A 236 4.96 -21.69 3.89
C LYS A 236 6.14 -21.25 4.77
N ASP A 237 7.20 -20.71 4.17
CA ASP A 237 8.37 -20.17 4.85
C ASP A 237 8.01 -19.05 5.88
N TYR A 238 6.84 -18.42 5.73
CA TYR A 238 6.34 -17.39 6.64
C TYR A 238 5.48 -17.93 7.78
N HIS A 239 4.96 -19.16 7.69
CA HIS A 239 3.87 -19.67 8.55
C HIS A 239 4.32 -20.15 9.93
N ASN A 240 5.58 -20.57 10.08
CA ASN A 240 6.10 -21.21 11.30
C ASN A 240 6.39 -20.19 12.44
N LYS A 241 5.40 -19.36 12.77
CA LYS A 241 5.48 -18.27 13.75
C LYS A 241 4.21 -18.19 14.59
N SER A 242 4.37 -17.86 15.87
CA SER A 242 3.27 -17.62 16.81
C SER A 242 3.33 -16.18 17.33
N VAL A 243 2.17 -15.52 17.37
CA VAL A 243 2.05 -14.11 17.76
C VAL A 243 0.89 -13.91 18.72
N ILE A 244 1.13 -13.22 19.84
CA ILE A 244 0.07 -12.68 20.70
C ILE A 244 -0.10 -11.19 20.41
N VAL A 245 -1.34 -10.73 20.23
CA VAL A 245 -1.69 -9.32 20.05
C VAL A 245 -2.45 -8.85 21.29
N VAL A 246 -1.98 -7.78 21.93
CA VAL A 246 -2.58 -7.21 23.14
C VAL A 246 -3.39 -5.97 22.78
N GLY A 247 -4.72 -6.08 22.81
CA GLY A 247 -5.70 -5.06 22.46
C GLY A 247 -6.37 -5.31 21.10
N ALA A 248 -7.70 -5.43 21.08
CA ALA A 248 -8.53 -5.66 19.90
C ALA A 248 -9.14 -4.35 19.34
N GLY A 249 -8.38 -3.25 19.40
CA GLY A 249 -8.68 -2.01 18.67
C GLY A 249 -8.28 -2.08 17.19
N PRO A 250 -8.44 -0.98 16.41
CA PRO A 250 -8.13 -0.97 14.98
C PRO A 250 -6.72 -1.45 14.63
N ALA A 251 -5.72 -1.10 15.44
CA ALA A 251 -4.33 -1.50 15.24
C ALA A 251 -4.10 -3.01 15.45
N GLY A 252 -4.62 -3.57 16.55
CA GLY A 252 -4.47 -4.99 16.86
C GLY A 252 -5.23 -5.87 15.88
N LEU A 253 -6.47 -5.48 15.52
CA LEU A 253 -7.26 -6.22 14.53
C LEU A 253 -6.67 -6.14 13.12
N ALA A 254 -6.15 -4.98 12.69
CA ALA A 254 -5.45 -4.87 11.41
C ALA A 254 -4.23 -5.79 11.34
N ALA A 255 -3.42 -5.82 12.40
CA ALA A 255 -2.27 -6.72 12.47
C ALA A 255 -2.69 -8.19 12.48
N ALA A 256 -3.70 -8.56 13.29
CA ALA A 256 -4.18 -9.93 13.41
C ALA A 256 -4.82 -10.45 12.11
N ARG A 257 -5.62 -9.62 11.42
CA ARG A 257 -6.19 -9.92 10.10
C ARG A 257 -5.11 -10.16 9.04
N GLN A 258 -4.08 -9.30 9.00
CA GLN A 258 -2.93 -9.47 8.11
C GLN A 258 -2.14 -10.75 8.42
N LEU A 259 -1.77 -10.97 9.68
CA LEU A 259 -0.99 -12.14 10.09
C LEU A 259 -1.77 -13.46 9.86
N GLN A 260 -3.07 -13.52 10.16
CA GLN A 260 -3.90 -14.69 9.83
C GLN A 260 -3.96 -14.91 8.31
N ASN A 261 -4.17 -13.85 7.51
CA ASN A 261 -4.15 -13.96 6.04
C ASN A 261 -2.78 -14.44 5.50
N PHE A 262 -1.68 -14.14 6.20
CA PHE A 262 -0.34 -14.60 5.82
C PHE A 262 -0.07 -16.07 6.21
N GLY A 263 -0.98 -16.73 6.94
CA GLY A 263 -0.81 -18.10 7.44
C GLY A 263 -0.04 -18.19 8.77
N ILE A 264 0.09 -17.08 9.51
CA ILE A 264 0.76 -17.03 10.82
C ILE A 264 -0.27 -17.29 11.94
N LYS A 265 0.13 -18.04 12.99
CA LYS A 265 -0.72 -18.29 14.15
C LYS A 265 -0.84 -17.04 15.02
N VAL A 266 -2.06 -16.55 15.21
CA VAL A 266 -2.36 -15.34 16.00
C VAL A 266 -3.37 -15.64 17.11
N LEU A 267 -3.12 -15.07 18.29
CA LEU A 267 -4.07 -14.98 19.39
C LEU A 267 -4.22 -13.50 19.80
N VAL A 268 -5.45 -13.00 19.93
CA VAL A 268 -5.70 -11.62 20.40
C VAL A 268 -6.24 -11.65 21.83
N LEU A 269 -5.65 -10.88 22.73
CA LEU A 269 -6.08 -10.71 24.11
C LEU A 269 -6.62 -9.29 24.31
N GLU A 270 -7.87 -9.14 24.74
CA GLU A 270 -8.55 -7.86 24.95
C GLU A 270 -9.04 -7.76 26.40
N ALA A 271 -8.71 -6.65 27.05
CA ALA A 271 -9.04 -6.39 28.45
C ALA A 271 -10.55 -6.20 28.68
N LYS A 272 -11.27 -5.70 27.67
CA LYS A 272 -12.72 -5.48 27.68
C LYS A 272 -13.52 -6.71 27.32
N ASP A 273 -14.81 -6.63 27.63
CA ASP A 273 -15.87 -7.53 27.18
C ASP A 273 -16.31 -7.30 25.72
N ARG A 274 -15.64 -6.41 24.98
CA ARG A 274 -15.90 -6.10 23.57
C ARG A 274 -14.62 -5.74 22.81
N ILE A 275 -14.63 -5.97 21.50
CA ILE A 275 -13.62 -5.48 20.56
C ILE A 275 -13.81 -3.97 20.24
N GLY A 276 -12.94 -3.43 19.39
CA GLY A 276 -13.00 -2.08 18.83
C GLY A 276 -12.29 -1.01 19.67
N GLY A 277 -12.18 -1.21 20.98
CA GLY A 277 -11.52 -0.27 21.89
C GLY A 277 -12.18 1.11 21.85
N ARG A 278 -11.48 2.10 21.27
CA ARG A 278 -12.01 3.45 21.04
C ARG A 278 -13.05 3.53 19.92
N VAL A 279 -13.11 2.57 18.99
CA VAL A 279 -14.28 2.41 18.13
C VAL A 279 -15.39 1.77 18.96
N TRP A 280 -16.51 2.47 19.06
CA TRP A 280 -17.73 1.99 19.71
C TRP A 280 -18.91 2.81 19.22
N ASP A 281 -19.87 2.16 18.58
CA ASP A 281 -21.03 2.81 17.98
C ASP A 281 -22.32 2.42 18.71
N ASP A 282 -23.23 3.38 18.83
CA ASP A 282 -24.57 3.18 19.33
C ASP A 282 -25.54 2.97 18.16
N LYS A 283 -25.93 1.71 17.95
CA LYS A 283 -26.90 1.30 16.92
C LYS A 283 -28.36 1.38 17.41
N THR A 284 -28.61 2.01 18.58
CA THR A 284 -29.93 2.00 19.23
C THR A 284 -30.74 3.28 19.02
N PHE A 285 -30.23 4.25 18.26
CA PHE A 285 -30.98 5.43 17.80
C PHE A 285 -31.88 5.04 16.62
N LYS A 286 -33.04 5.69 16.49
CA LYS A 286 -34.03 5.29 15.48
C LYS A 286 -33.51 5.61 14.07
N GLY A 287 -33.20 4.57 13.29
CA GLY A 287 -32.83 4.67 11.88
C GLY A 287 -31.38 5.11 11.62
N ILE A 288 -30.54 5.21 12.65
CA ILE A 288 -29.21 5.81 12.55
C ILE A 288 -28.20 5.22 13.56
N THR A 289 -26.94 5.11 13.14
CA THR A 289 -25.81 4.72 14.00
C THR A 289 -25.05 5.96 14.46
N VAL A 290 -24.75 6.06 15.76
CA VAL A 290 -24.03 7.20 16.35
C VAL A 290 -22.77 6.73 17.08
N GLY A 291 -21.61 7.13 16.58
CA GLY A 291 -20.30 6.77 17.13
C GLY A 291 -20.02 7.49 18.45
N LYS A 292 -19.93 6.71 19.55
CA LYS A 292 -19.41 7.18 20.85
C LYS A 292 -17.92 7.54 20.74
N GLY A 293 -17.21 6.88 19.83
CA GLY A 293 -15.83 7.17 19.47
C GLY A 293 -15.69 7.90 18.13
N PRO A 294 -14.74 7.51 17.25
CA PRO A 294 -14.61 8.08 15.92
C PRO A 294 -15.78 7.70 15.02
N GLN A 295 -16.20 8.61 14.14
CA GLN A 295 -17.17 8.36 13.06
C GLN A 295 -16.85 9.14 11.77
N ILE A 296 -15.78 9.95 11.78
CA ILE A 296 -15.33 10.78 10.65
C ILE A 296 -14.07 10.14 10.03
N VAL A 297 -13.86 10.37 8.73
CA VAL A 297 -12.64 10.03 7.96
C VAL A 297 -11.35 10.63 8.51
N ASN A 298 -10.21 10.44 7.84
CA ASN A 298 -8.95 11.13 8.14
C ASN A 298 -8.12 11.35 6.86
N GLY A 299 -8.61 12.21 5.96
CA GLY A 299 -8.23 12.22 4.53
C GLY A 299 -8.70 10.94 3.81
N CYS A 300 -8.94 10.90 2.49
CA CYS A 300 -9.58 9.73 1.85
C CYS A 300 -9.23 9.40 0.40
N VAL A 301 -8.35 10.15 -0.26
CA VAL A 301 -7.58 9.65 -1.40
C VAL A 301 -6.47 8.78 -0.83
N ASN A 302 -6.37 7.51 -1.27
CA ASN A 302 -5.40 6.51 -0.81
C ASN A 302 -5.47 6.12 0.69
N ASN A 303 -6.49 6.54 1.44
CA ASN A 303 -6.67 6.12 2.83
C ASN A 303 -7.11 4.65 2.88
N PRO A 304 -6.47 3.75 3.66
CA PRO A 304 -6.93 2.37 3.82
C PRO A 304 -8.36 2.21 4.34
N VAL A 305 -8.88 3.14 5.13
CA VAL A 305 -10.30 3.18 5.49
C VAL A 305 -11.15 3.49 4.26
N ALA A 306 -10.69 4.37 3.35
CA ALA A 306 -11.37 4.58 2.08
C ALA A 306 -11.34 3.33 1.19
N LEU A 307 -10.26 2.53 1.17
CA LEU A 307 -10.22 1.23 0.48
C LEU A 307 -11.15 0.19 1.12
N MET A 308 -11.20 0.11 2.45
CA MET A 308 -12.19 -0.71 3.17
C MET A 308 -13.62 -0.19 2.93
N CYS A 309 -13.78 1.10 2.65
CA CYS A 309 -15.02 1.74 2.23
C CYS A 309 -15.27 1.72 0.70
N GLU A 310 -14.34 1.32 -0.16
CA GLU A 310 -14.64 0.99 -1.56
C GLU A 310 -15.45 -0.31 -1.65
N GLN A 311 -15.46 -1.06 -0.54
CA GLN A 311 -16.37 -2.18 -0.29
C GLN A 311 -17.71 -1.71 0.37
N VAL A 312 -17.80 -0.49 0.96
CA VAL A 312 -18.99 0.39 1.23
C VAL A 312 -18.61 1.74 1.95
N SER A 313 -18.96 2.92 1.39
CA SER A 313 -18.46 4.33 1.66
C SER A 313 -18.41 4.94 3.10
N ALA A 314 -17.70 6.04 3.49
CA ALA A 314 -16.47 6.80 3.05
C ALA A 314 -16.21 8.12 3.91
N ARG A 315 -15.09 8.89 3.75
CA ARG A 315 -15.01 10.41 3.89
C ARG A 315 -14.09 11.19 4.96
N SER A 316 -12.98 11.94 4.68
CA SER A 316 -11.81 12.59 5.47
C SER A 316 -11.88 13.46 6.81
N TRP A 317 -10.82 13.70 7.68
CA TRP A 317 -9.74 14.80 7.82
C TRP A 317 -8.52 14.63 8.88
N ASP A 318 -7.31 15.22 8.62
CA ASP A 318 -6.34 16.13 9.38
C ASP A 318 -5.10 15.86 10.33
N HIS A 319 -4.14 16.84 10.25
CA HIS A 319 -3.14 17.43 11.20
C HIS A 319 -1.66 16.97 11.33
N ASN A 320 -0.94 16.79 10.22
CA ASN A 320 0.32 15.99 10.16
C ASN A 320 1.30 16.41 9.02
N GLU A 321 1.28 17.70 8.70
CA GLU A 321 1.59 18.28 7.38
C GLU A 321 3.06 18.30 6.90
N PHE A 322 4.05 17.90 7.72
CA PHE A 322 5.42 17.72 7.20
C PHE A 322 5.51 16.56 6.19
N PHE A 323 4.69 15.53 6.40
CA PHE A 323 4.53 14.42 5.47
C PHE A 323 3.28 14.62 4.62
N ALA A 324 3.32 14.15 3.37
CA ALA A 324 2.17 14.23 2.48
C ALA A 324 0.94 13.54 3.08
N GLN A 325 -0.19 14.25 3.08
CA GLN A 325 -1.41 13.82 3.74
C GLN A 325 -2.47 13.23 2.81
N PHE A 326 -3.37 12.46 3.41
CA PHE A 326 -4.53 11.92 2.71
C PHE A 326 -5.44 13.07 2.25
N ALA A 327 -5.52 13.30 0.94
CA ALA A 327 -6.33 14.36 0.33
C ALA A 327 -7.82 13.95 0.17
N GLY A 328 -8.65 14.86 -0.35
CA GLY A 328 -10.03 14.58 -0.75
C GLY A 328 -11.09 14.74 0.35
N ASP A 329 -12.36 14.62 -0.06
CA ASP A 329 -13.57 15.06 0.68
C ASP A 329 -13.69 14.54 2.11
N HIS A 330 -14.38 15.28 2.96
CA HIS A 330 -14.60 15.03 4.38
C HIS A 330 -16.03 14.52 4.60
N ALA A 331 -16.24 13.45 5.37
CA ALA A 331 -17.58 12.90 5.57
C ALA A 331 -17.74 12.03 6.81
N LEU A 332 -18.98 11.56 6.97
CA LEU A 332 -19.47 10.76 8.07
C LEU A 332 -19.59 9.29 7.61
N LEU A 333 -18.99 8.37 8.37
CA LEU A 333 -19.21 6.94 8.17
C LEU A 333 -20.57 6.58 8.78
N ASN A 334 -21.64 6.70 7.99
CA ASN A 334 -23.03 6.54 8.42
C ASN A 334 -23.31 5.17 9.08
N SER A 335 -22.69 4.10 8.58
CA SER A 335 -22.79 2.74 9.16
C SER A 335 -22.01 2.57 10.46
N GLY A 336 -21.13 3.53 10.81
CA GLY A 336 -20.20 3.47 11.92
C GLY A 336 -18.94 2.64 11.61
N TYR A 337 -17.85 2.91 12.35
CA TYR A 337 -16.61 2.14 12.21
C TYR A 337 -16.74 0.70 12.75
N SER A 338 -17.73 0.43 13.60
CA SER A 338 -18.01 -0.90 14.14
C SER A 338 -18.17 -1.95 13.04
N THR A 339 -18.79 -1.64 11.91
CA THR A 339 -18.92 -2.57 10.77
C THR A 339 -17.55 -3.04 10.24
N ILE A 340 -16.56 -2.15 10.16
CA ILE A 340 -15.20 -2.49 9.72
C ILE A 340 -14.47 -3.30 10.79
N ILE A 341 -14.64 -2.94 12.07
CA ILE A 341 -14.07 -3.67 13.23
C ILE A 341 -14.62 -5.10 13.32
N GLU A 342 -15.94 -5.25 13.21
CA GLU A 342 -16.65 -6.53 13.18
C GLU A 342 -16.12 -7.40 12.03
N LYS A 343 -15.95 -6.84 10.83
CA LYS A 343 -15.43 -7.57 9.67
C LYS A 343 -13.94 -7.94 9.76
N MET A 344 -13.09 -7.08 10.35
CA MET A 344 -11.68 -7.44 10.60
C MET A 344 -11.53 -8.54 11.66
N ALA A 345 -12.44 -8.60 12.63
CA ALA A 345 -12.42 -9.58 13.73
C ALA A 345 -12.97 -10.96 13.35
N GLU A 346 -13.72 -11.07 12.25
CA GLU A 346 -14.33 -12.30 11.78
C GLU A 346 -13.30 -13.42 11.56
N GLY A 347 -13.49 -14.56 12.25
CA GLY A 347 -12.62 -15.72 12.15
C GLY A 347 -11.29 -15.64 12.92
N LEU A 348 -11.03 -14.58 13.70
CA LEU A 348 -9.85 -14.49 14.58
C LEU A 348 -10.07 -15.18 15.93
N ASP A 349 -9.02 -15.77 16.52
CA ASP A 349 -9.03 -16.20 17.93
C ASP A 349 -8.84 -14.98 18.84
N ILE A 350 -9.93 -14.51 19.43
CA ILE A 350 -9.97 -13.33 20.32
C ILE A 350 -10.50 -13.74 21.70
N ARG A 351 -9.72 -13.44 22.75
CA ARG A 351 -10.12 -13.64 24.15
C ARG A 351 -10.45 -12.29 24.78
N LEU A 352 -11.74 -12.10 25.04
CA LEU A 352 -12.30 -10.94 25.74
C LEU A 352 -12.20 -11.12 27.25
N LYS A 353 -12.22 -10.01 28.00
CA LYS A 353 -12.05 -9.97 29.47
C LYS A 353 -10.72 -10.55 29.94
N VAL A 354 -9.66 -10.37 29.15
CA VAL A 354 -8.27 -10.79 29.45
C VAL A 354 -7.37 -9.56 29.54
N PRO A 355 -7.33 -8.84 30.69
CA PRO A 355 -6.40 -7.75 30.88
C PRO A 355 -4.99 -8.31 31.08
N VAL A 356 -4.08 -8.01 30.17
CA VAL A 356 -2.66 -8.37 30.31
C VAL A 356 -2.03 -7.56 31.45
N ARG A 357 -1.31 -8.24 32.35
CA ARG A 357 -0.63 -7.68 33.51
C ARG A 357 0.89 -7.64 33.32
N SER A 358 1.47 -8.63 32.65
CA SER A 358 2.92 -8.67 32.41
C SER A 358 3.29 -9.34 31.08
N ILE A 359 4.44 -8.92 30.55
CA ILE A 359 5.07 -9.45 29.34
C ILE A 359 6.55 -9.68 29.66
N ASP A 360 6.97 -10.95 29.73
CA ASP A 360 8.35 -11.35 29.94
C ASP A 360 8.95 -11.90 28.63
N TYR A 361 10.04 -11.31 28.18
CA TYR A 361 10.73 -11.64 26.92
C TYR A 361 12.19 -12.05 27.12
N THR A 362 12.56 -12.42 28.36
CA THR A 362 13.90 -12.94 28.71
C THR A 362 14.19 -14.30 28.08
N GLY A 363 13.21 -15.21 28.09
CA GLY A 363 13.31 -16.56 27.52
C GLY A 363 13.21 -16.61 25.99
N GLU A 364 13.29 -17.81 25.40
CA GLU A 364 13.18 -18.01 23.95
C GLU A 364 11.84 -17.51 23.39
N GLU A 365 10.73 -17.96 23.99
CA GLU A 365 9.39 -17.43 23.75
C GLU A 365 9.02 -16.34 24.77
N VAL A 366 8.21 -15.39 24.32
CA VAL A 366 7.63 -14.34 25.16
C VAL A 366 6.44 -14.91 25.95
N GLN A 367 6.43 -14.64 27.25
CA GLN A 367 5.40 -15.05 28.19
C GLN A 367 4.48 -13.87 28.50
N VAL A 368 3.18 -14.03 28.24
CA VAL A 368 2.15 -13.00 28.46
C VAL A 368 1.21 -13.49 29.55
N THR A 369 1.15 -12.78 30.67
CA THR A 369 0.31 -13.16 31.83
C THR A 369 -0.80 -12.15 32.03
N ALA A 370 -2.03 -12.62 32.19
CA ALA A 370 -3.20 -11.79 32.51
C ALA A 370 -3.36 -11.54 34.02
N THR A 371 -4.26 -10.62 34.37
CA THR A 371 -4.54 -10.23 35.77
C THR A 371 -5.09 -11.36 36.63
N ASP A 372 -5.72 -12.36 36.02
CA ASP A 372 -6.22 -13.59 36.66
C ASP A 372 -5.14 -14.67 36.86
N GLY A 373 -3.92 -14.44 36.36
CA GLY A 373 -2.82 -15.40 36.38
C GLY A 373 -2.75 -16.33 35.17
N THR A 374 -3.69 -16.24 34.21
CA THR A 374 -3.64 -17.05 33.00
C THR A 374 -2.42 -16.66 32.14
N LEU A 375 -1.67 -17.68 31.69
CA LEU A 375 -0.40 -17.53 30.98
C LEU A 375 -0.50 -18.05 29.55
N TRP A 376 0.01 -17.26 28.59
CA TRP A 376 0.22 -17.67 27.20
C TRP A 376 1.69 -17.51 26.80
N LYS A 377 2.12 -18.30 25.82
CA LYS A 377 3.46 -18.20 25.20
C LYS A 377 3.35 -18.02 23.70
N ALA A 378 4.24 -17.21 23.14
CA ALA A 378 4.42 -17.04 21.70
C ALA A 378 5.83 -16.54 21.39
N GLN A 379 6.31 -16.78 20.17
CA GLN A 379 7.61 -16.28 19.72
C GLN A 379 7.67 -14.73 19.67
N LYS A 380 6.53 -14.07 19.41
CA LYS A 380 6.42 -12.63 19.20
C LYS A 380 5.19 -12.06 19.91
N VAL A 381 5.26 -10.82 20.38
CA VAL A 381 4.11 -10.09 20.95
C VAL A 381 3.97 -8.72 20.30
N LEU A 382 2.73 -8.36 19.92
CA LEU A 382 2.36 -7.03 19.49
C LEU A 382 1.54 -6.33 20.57
N VAL A 383 2.05 -5.22 21.09
CA VAL A 383 1.35 -4.37 22.05
C VAL A 383 0.60 -3.27 21.29
N ALA A 384 -0.73 -3.29 21.35
CA ALA A 384 -1.62 -2.33 20.66
C ALA A 384 -2.53 -1.56 21.63
N VAL A 385 -2.10 -1.43 22.90
CA VAL A 385 -2.85 -0.72 23.96
C VAL A 385 -2.76 0.81 23.81
N PRO A 386 -3.73 1.57 24.36
CA PRO A 386 -3.68 3.04 24.38
C PRO A 386 -2.45 3.59 25.12
N LEU A 387 -1.98 4.78 24.71
CA LEU A 387 -0.80 5.46 25.27
C LEU A 387 -0.84 5.60 26.79
N THR A 388 -2.02 5.86 27.35
CA THR A 388 -2.31 5.95 28.79
C THR A 388 -1.97 4.69 29.57
N ILE A 389 -2.14 3.51 28.99
CA ILE A 389 -1.85 2.21 29.61
C ILE A 389 -0.33 2.03 29.75
N LEU A 390 0.43 2.51 28.76
CA LEU A 390 1.89 2.56 28.80
C LEU A 390 2.40 3.63 29.79
N GLN A 391 1.83 4.84 29.76
CA GLN A 391 2.18 5.93 30.68
C GLN A 391 1.94 5.58 32.15
N LYS A 392 0.94 4.74 32.44
CA LYS A 392 0.63 4.25 33.79
C LYS A 392 1.45 3.04 34.23
N GLY A 393 2.26 2.45 33.34
CA GLY A 393 2.97 1.19 33.63
C GLY A 393 2.04 0.03 33.96
N ALA A 394 0.82 0.02 33.42
CA ALA A 394 -0.20 -0.97 33.77
C ALA A 394 0.12 -2.40 33.27
N ILE A 395 1.06 -2.51 32.33
CA ILE A 395 1.69 -3.77 31.91
C ILE A 395 3.14 -3.72 32.38
N LEU A 396 3.54 -4.72 33.17
CA LEU A 396 4.92 -4.91 33.62
C LEU A 396 5.74 -5.61 32.52
N PHE A 397 6.79 -4.97 32.02
CA PHE A 397 7.71 -5.55 31.05
C PHE A 397 8.95 -6.11 31.76
N ASN A 398 9.35 -7.35 31.42
CA ASN A 398 10.61 -7.93 31.88
C ASN A 398 11.48 -8.41 30.69
N PRO A 399 12.66 -7.81 30.42
CA PRO A 399 13.21 -6.61 31.07
C PRO A 399 12.34 -5.35 30.90
N ALA A 400 12.64 -4.30 31.67
CA ALA A 400 11.90 -3.04 31.58
C ALA A 400 12.08 -2.34 30.22
N LEU A 401 11.10 -1.52 29.83
CA LEU A 401 11.23 -0.64 28.66
C LEU A 401 12.39 0.35 28.85
N SER A 402 13.14 0.63 27.79
CA SER A 402 14.29 1.55 27.85
C SER A 402 13.88 2.97 28.25
N GLU A 403 14.77 3.69 28.92
CA GLU A 403 14.54 5.09 29.32
C GLU A 403 14.17 5.97 28.11
N ARG A 404 14.82 5.74 26.96
CA ARG A 404 14.49 6.41 25.68
C ARG A 404 13.04 6.18 25.26
N LYS A 405 12.53 4.95 25.36
CA LYS A 405 11.12 4.64 25.05
C LYS A 405 10.17 5.23 26.10
N MET A 406 10.52 5.17 27.39
CA MET A 406 9.73 5.81 28.46
C MET A 406 9.66 7.33 28.32
N LYS A 407 10.74 8.00 27.92
CA LYS A 407 10.77 9.44 27.63
C LYS A 407 9.88 9.81 26.45
N ALA A 408 9.85 8.98 25.40
CA ALA A 408 8.93 9.15 24.27
C ALA A 408 7.46 8.92 24.65
N ILE A 409 7.16 7.87 25.42
CA ILE A 409 5.82 7.61 25.97
C ILE A 409 5.32 8.82 26.78
N ASN A 410 6.19 9.43 27.58
CA ASN A 410 5.81 10.53 28.47
C ASN A 410 5.82 11.92 27.81
N SER A 411 6.53 12.12 26.69
CA SER A 411 6.49 13.39 25.93
C SER A 411 5.25 13.51 25.03
N LEU A 412 4.58 12.40 24.74
CA LEU A 412 3.24 12.41 24.13
C LEU A 412 2.14 12.67 25.16
N GLY A 413 1.12 13.40 24.74
CA GLY A 413 -0.08 13.76 25.50
C GLY A 413 -1.22 12.78 25.25
N ALA A 414 -1.93 12.42 26.31
CA ALA A 414 -3.20 11.72 26.23
C ALA A 414 -4.33 12.75 26.08
N GLY A 415 -4.67 13.12 24.84
CA GLY A 415 -5.76 14.03 24.54
C GLY A 415 -7.11 13.39 24.85
N VAL A 416 -8.04 14.19 25.37
CA VAL A 416 -9.38 13.75 25.74
C VAL A 416 -10.41 14.70 25.13
N ILE A 417 -11.42 14.12 24.51
CA ILE A 417 -12.70 14.76 24.22
C ILE A 417 -13.80 13.81 24.67
N GLU A 418 -14.97 14.34 24.99
CA GLU A 418 -16.18 13.55 25.21
C GLU A 418 -17.26 13.97 24.22
N LYS A 419 -18.22 13.10 23.95
CA LYS A 419 -19.37 13.35 23.07
C LYS A 419 -20.67 13.30 23.87
N ILE A 420 -21.62 14.13 23.45
CA ILE A 420 -23.04 13.97 23.75
C ILE A 420 -23.79 13.73 22.43
N ALA A 421 -24.76 12.82 22.44
CA ALA A 421 -25.70 12.65 21.34
C ALA A 421 -27.13 12.76 21.88
N LEU A 422 -28.01 13.43 21.14
CA LEU A 422 -29.38 13.74 21.55
C LEU A 422 -30.33 13.40 20.39
N GLN A 423 -31.35 12.59 20.66
CA GLN A 423 -32.47 12.33 19.75
C GLN A 423 -33.66 13.18 20.15
N PHE A 424 -34.31 13.82 19.19
CA PHE A 424 -35.49 14.66 19.37
C PHE A 424 -36.75 14.07 18.72
N PRO A 425 -37.96 14.55 19.06
CA PRO A 425 -39.19 14.14 18.38
C PRO A 425 -39.22 14.56 16.90
N TYR A 426 -38.68 15.75 16.58
CA TYR A 426 -38.63 16.32 15.22
C TYR A 426 -37.37 17.19 15.04
N ARG A 427 -37.04 17.50 13.78
CA ARG A 427 -35.85 18.26 13.37
C ARG A 427 -36.07 19.77 13.54
N PHE A 428 -36.04 20.25 14.79
CA PHE A 428 -36.35 21.65 15.11
C PHE A 428 -35.38 22.66 14.44
N TRP A 429 -34.18 22.25 14.04
CA TRP A 429 -33.13 23.13 13.51
C TRP A 429 -33.22 23.40 12.00
N ASP A 430 -34.05 22.68 11.25
CA ASP A 430 -34.06 22.73 9.77
C ASP A 430 -34.35 24.14 9.21
N SER A 431 -35.21 24.91 9.88
CA SER A 431 -35.57 26.29 9.50
C SER A 431 -34.36 27.25 9.47
N LYS A 432 -33.50 27.15 10.48
CA LYS A 432 -32.37 28.08 10.72
C LYS A 432 -31.06 27.57 10.13
N ILE A 433 -30.83 26.27 10.16
CA ILE A 433 -29.58 25.63 9.70
C ILE A 433 -29.63 25.31 8.20
N GLN A 434 -30.83 25.26 7.61
CA GLN A 434 -31.06 25.12 6.16
C GLN A 434 -30.35 23.90 5.53
N GLY A 435 -30.06 22.90 6.37
CA GLY A 435 -29.46 21.63 5.97
C GLY A 435 -27.93 21.58 5.88
N ALA A 436 -27.21 22.53 6.48
CA ALA A 436 -25.78 22.33 6.73
C ALA A 436 -25.54 21.11 7.64
N ASP A 437 -24.50 20.32 7.36
CA ASP A 437 -24.19 19.08 8.10
C ASP A 437 -23.75 19.34 9.56
N TYR A 438 -23.39 20.58 9.89
CA TYR A 438 -23.04 21.02 11.22
C TYR A 438 -23.21 22.53 11.39
N PHE A 439 -23.31 22.99 12.64
CA PHE A 439 -23.34 24.40 13.00
C PHE A 439 -22.49 24.69 14.25
N GLY A 440 -21.89 25.89 14.28
CA GLY A 440 -21.02 26.33 15.38
C GLY A 440 -21.79 27.00 16.52
N HIS A 441 -21.24 26.90 17.72
CA HIS A 441 -21.67 27.63 18.91
C HIS A 441 -20.59 28.63 19.31
N VAL A 442 -20.90 29.93 19.21
CA VAL A 442 -19.99 30.99 19.68
C VAL A 442 -20.03 31.01 21.21
N PRO A 443 -18.90 30.75 21.90
CA PRO A 443 -18.92 30.61 23.35
C PRO A 443 -19.05 31.96 24.06
N PRO A 444 -19.85 32.05 25.14
CA PRO A 444 -20.06 33.30 25.87
C PRO A 444 -18.85 33.75 26.72
N SER A 445 -17.83 32.89 26.88
CA SER A 445 -16.57 33.23 27.54
C SER A 445 -15.46 32.27 27.12
N SER A 446 -14.20 32.69 27.28
CA SER A 446 -13.01 31.85 27.06
C SER A 446 -13.05 30.55 27.87
N SER A 447 -13.54 30.60 29.11
CA SER A 447 -13.69 29.43 29.99
C SER A 447 -14.73 28.41 29.52
N LYS A 448 -15.68 28.81 28.66
CA LYS A 448 -16.76 27.95 28.12
C LYS A 448 -16.51 27.50 26.68
N ARG A 449 -15.40 27.89 26.04
CA ARG A 449 -15.07 27.59 24.63
C ARG A 449 -15.10 26.11 24.25
N GLY A 450 -14.86 25.22 25.21
CA GLY A 450 -14.86 23.77 25.01
C GLY A 450 -16.21 23.09 25.20
N LEU A 451 -17.27 23.81 25.61
CA LEU A 451 -18.61 23.26 25.81
C LEU A 451 -19.42 23.34 24.52
N PHE A 452 -19.60 22.20 23.87
CA PHE A 452 -20.50 22.03 22.73
C PHE A 452 -20.21 23.02 21.58
N SER A 453 -18.94 23.15 21.20
CA SER A 453 -18.48 24.18 20.25
C SER A 453 -19.00 24.00 18.82
N VAL A 454 -19.33 22.76 18.44
CA VAL A 454 -19.94 22.39 17.16
C VAL A 454 -21.02 21.35 17.43
N PHE A 455 -22.17 21.50 16.77
CA PHE A 455 -23.22 20.50 16.68
C PHE A 455 -23.23 19.92 15.28
N TYR A 456 -23.21 18.59 15.18
CA TYR A 456 -23.26 17.83 13.95
C TYR A 456 -24.66 17.25 13.78
N ASP A 457 -25.24 17.44 12.59
CA ASP A 457 -26.42 16.70 12.17
C ASP A 457 -25.98 15.30 11.77
N MET A 458 -26.51 14.29 12.45
CA MET A 458 -26.02 12.93 12.27
C MET A 458 -26.66 12.24 11.05
N ASP A 459 -27.77 12.76 10.51
CA ASP A 459 -28.46 12.15 9.36
C ASP A 459 -28.35 12.99 8.08
N PRO A 460 -27.41 12.67 7.17
CA PRO A 460 -27.33 13.30 5.85
C PRO A 460 -28.59 13.17 4.98
N GLN A 461 -29.49 12.21 5.27
CA GLN A 461 -30.78 12.09 4.57
C GLN A 461 -31.86 13.01 5.15
N ARG A 462 -31.59 13.70 6.27
CA ARG A 462 -32.49 14.64 6.97
C ARG A 462 -33.86 14.06 7.34
N LYS A 463 -33.91 12.77 7.70
CA LYS A 463 -35.13 12.05 8.13
C LYS A 463 -35.17 11.87 9.65
N CYS A 464 -34.01 11.71 10.27
CA CYS A 464 -33.85 11.47 11.69
C CYS A 464 -33.50 12.79 12.40
N SER A 465 -33.94 12.89 13.65
CA SER A 465 -33.73 14.07 14.50
C SER A 465 -32.64 13.77 15.54
N VAL A 466 -31.40 13.60 15.11
CA VAL A 466 -30.26 13.33 16.00
C VAL A 466 -29.13 14.34 15.82
N LEU A 467 -28.78 15.03 16.90
CA LEU A 467 -27.60 15.89 16.98
C LEU A 467 -26.51 15.22 17.80
N MET A 468 -25.25 15.45 17.44
CA MET A 468 -24.08 15.12 18.25
C MET A 468 -23.25 16.37 18.50
N SER A 469 -22.66 16.49 19.68
CA SER A 469 -21.73 17.58 20.00
C SER A 469 -20.57 17.09 20.86
N VAL A 470 -19.50 17.88 20.88
CA VAL A 470 -18.23 17.56 21.54
C VAL A 470 -17.95 18.46 22.74
N VAL A 471 -17.36 17.88 23.78
CA VAL A 471 -16.76 18.59 24.91
C VAL A 471 -15.25 18.43 24.82
N THR A 472 -14.52 19.55 24.80
CA THR A 472 -13.09 19.60 24.47
C THR A 472 -12.29 20.48 25.43
N GLY A 473 -10.97 20.27 25.50
CA GLY A 473 -10.06 21.08 26.30
C GLY A 473 -10.46 21.19 27.77
N ASP A 474 -10.36 22.40 28.32
CA ASP A 474 -10.63 22.70 29.74
C ASP A 474 -12.04 22.28 30.20
N ALA A 475 -13.02 22.27 29.29
CA ALA A 475 -14.41 21.90 29.59
C ALA A 475 -14.58 20.41 29.99
N VAL A 476 -13.68 19.54 29.54
CA VAL A 476 -13.68 18.11 29.92
C VAL A 476 -13.38 17.94 31.43
N ALA A 477 -12.58 18.84 32.01
CA ALA A 477 -12.31 18.83 33.44
C ALA A 477 -13.56 19.23 34.25
N THR A 478 -14.28 20.26 33.81
CA THR A 478 -15.55 20.71 34.42
C THR A 478 -16.62 19.62 34.37
N MET A 479 -16.66 18.85 33.27
CA MET A 479 -17.58 17.74 33.05
C MET A 479 -17.32 16.52 33.96
N LYS A 480 -16.11 16.38 34.54
CA LYS A 480 -15.69 15.19 35.31
C LYS A 480 -16.60 14.87 36.51
N ASN A 481 -17.10 15.92 37.16
CA ASN A 481 -17.89 15.85 38.39
C ASN A 481 -19.41 15.92 38.13
N LEU A 482 -19.83 16.12 36.88
CA LEU A 482 -21.24 16.15 36.50
C LEU A 482 -21.72 14.75 36.14
N ASP A 483 -22.95 14.41 36.51
CA ASP A 483 -23.66 13.25 35.97
C ASP A 483 -24.14 13.49 34.52
N ASP A 484 -24.62 12.45 33.84
CA ASP A 484 -25.01 12.55 32.43
C ASP A 484 -26.26 13.43 32.23
N LYS A 485 -27.16 13.52 33.21
CA LYS A 485 -28.36 14.38 33.18
C LYS A 485 -27.99 15.86 33.37
N GLN A 486 -27.01 16.17 34.20
CA GLN A 486 -26.46 17.52 34.36
C GLN A 486 -25.75 18.00 33.08
N VAL A 487 -25.00 17.12 32.41
CA VAL A 487 -24.39 17.42 31.10
C VAL A 487 -25.47 17.64 30.03
N LEU A 488 -26.52 16.81 30.02
CA LEU A 488 -27.68 16.99 29.15
C LEU A 488 -28.35 18.35 29.37
N GLN A 489 -28.60 18.74 30.62
CA GLN A 489 -29.18 20.04 30.98
C GLN A 489 -28.34 21.21 30.46
N GLN A 490 -27.01 21.16 30.60
CA GLN A 490 -26.12 22.19 30.04
C GLN A 490 -26.18 22.25 28.51
N CYS A 491 -26.24 21.10 27.84
CA CYS A 491 -26.38 21.04 26.38
C CYS A 491 -27.72 21.61 25.91
N MET A 492 -28.82 21.30 26.60
CA MET A 492 -30.16 21.82 26.30
C MET A 492 -30.29 23.32 26.56
N ILE A 493 -29.59 23.87 27.56
CA ILE A 493 -29.49 25.33 27.77
C ILE A 493 -28.81 25.99 26.55
N VAL A 494 -27.69 25.42 26.07
CA VAL A 494 -27.00 25.95 24.88
C VAL A 494 -27.88 25.88 23.64
N LEU A 495 -28.57 24.77 23.39
CA LEU A 495 -29.49 24.65 22.26
C LEU A 495 -30.66 25.64 22.35
N ARG A 496 -31.24 25.85 23.54
CA ARG A 496 -32.33 26.83 23.74
C ARG A 496 -31.87 28.27 23.55
N GLU A 497 -30.63 28.62 23.90
CA GLU A 497 -30.07 29.94 23.61
C GLU A 497 -29.71 30.13 22.11
N LEU A 498 -29.22 29.09 21.42
CA LEU A 498 -28.92 29.15 19.98
C LEU A 498 -30.20 29.31 19.12
N PHE A 499 -31.31 28.73 19.57
CA PHE A 499 -32.61 28.71 18.89
C PHE A 499 -33.68 29.49 19.66
N LYS A 500 -33.29 30.57 20.36
CA LYS A 500 -34.12 31.36 21.30
C LYS A 500 -35.44 31.91 20.75
N GLU A 501 -35.56 32.05 19.44
CA GLU A 501 -36.73 32.55 18.72
C GLU A 501 -37.78 31.46 18.43
N GLN A 502 -37.53 30.21 18.82
CA GLN A 502 -38.41 29.07 18.60
C GLN A 502 -38.36 28.08 19.77
N GLU A 503 -39.33 27.18 19.85
CA GLU A 503 -39.27 26.10 20.82
C GLU A 503 -38.24 25.03 20.42
N VAL A 504 -37.53 24.52 21.43
CA VAL A 504 -36.61 23.38 21.32
C VAL A 504 -37.17 22.24 22.17
N PRO A 505 -37.65 21.14 21.56
CA PRO A 505 -38.28 20.04 22.27
C PRO A 505 -37.28 19.32 23.19
N ASP A 506 -37.78 18.69 24.25
CA ASP A 506 -36.94 17.84 25.09
C ASP A 506 -36.46 16.58 24.31
N PRO A 507 -35.23 16.11 24.57
CA PRO A 507 -34.67 14.97 23.88
C PRO A 507 -35.30 13.67 24.41
N VAL A 508 -35.78 12.83 23.49
CA VAL A 508 -36.40 11.52 23.80
C VAL A 508 -35.38 10.44 24.16
N LYS A 509 -34.10 10.66 23.82
CA LYS A 509 -32.98 9.76 24.09
C LYS A 509 -31.67 10.52 24.02
N TYR A 510 -30.69 10.11 24.83
CA TYR A 510 -29.34 10.66 24.75
C TYR A 510 -28.28 9.65 25.23
N PHE A 511 -27.01 9.93 24.94
CA PHE A 511 -25.88 9.41 25.72
C PHE A 511 -24.85 10.51 25.96
N VAL A 512 -24.03 10.30 26.98
CA VAL A 512 -22.83 11.09 27.28
C VAL A 512 -21.66 10.11 27.36
N THR A 513 -20.53 10.38 26.71
CA THR A 513 -19.35 9.51 26.81
C THR A 513 -18.48 9.87 28.02
N ARG A 514 -17.74 8.87 28.50
CA ARG A 514 -16.85 8.95 29.66
C ARG A 514 -15.52 8.22 29.37
N TRP A 515 -14.93 8.47 28.20
CA TRP A 515 -13.64 7.89 27.79
C TRP A 515 -12.53 8.15 28.81
N ASN A 516 -12.57 9.27 29.53
CA ASN A 516 -11.65 9.59 30.61
C ASN A 516 -11.75 8.67 31.85
N LYS A 517 -12.91 8.03 32.08
CA LYS A 517 -13.16 7.09 33.20
C LYS A 517 -13.05 5.62 32.79
N ASP A 518 -12.94 5.33 31.49
CA ASP A 518 -12.79 3.96 30.98
C ASP A 518 -11.41 3.38 31.37
N PRO A 519 -11.32 2.39 32.28
CA PRO A 519 -10.05 1.99 32.90
C PRO A 519 -9.00 1.48 31.90
N TRP A 520 -9.42 0.91 30.77
CA TRP A 520 -8.54 0.35 29.75
C TRP A 520 -8.26 1.31 28.59
N ILE A 521 -8.78 2.55 28.64
CA ILE A 521 -8.64 3.54 27.56
C ILE A 521 -8.19 4.92 28.08
N GLN A 522 -8.96 5.58 28.93
CA GLN A 522 -8.61 6.86 29.58
C GLN A 522 -8.19 8.02 28.65
N MET A 523 -8.43 7.93 27.34
CA MET A 523 -8.07 8.95 26.33
C MET A 523 -8.93 8.87 25.07
N ALA A 524 -8.97 9.96 24.31
CA ALA A 524 -9.51 9.98 22.95
C ALA A 524 -8.41 9.72 21.91
N TYR A 525 -7.33 10.50 21.89
CA TYR A 525 -6.24 10.41 20.91
C TYR A 525 -4.96 11.09 21.40
N SER A 526 -3.80 10.76 20.82
CA SER A 526 -2.53 11.35 21.26
C SER A 526 -2.30 12.78 20.72
N PHE A 527 -1.41 13.54 21.36
CA PHE A 527 -0.86 14.79 20.82
C PHE A 527 0.60 14.95 21.27
N VAL A 528 1.35 15.92 20.75
CA VAL A 528 2.71 16.22 21.22
C VAL A 528 2.62 17.25 22.35
N LYS A 529 3.10 16.95 23.56
CA LYS A 529 3.15 17.94 24.65
C LYS A 529 4.18 19.04 24.34
N THR A 530 4.08 20.18 25.01
CA THR A 530 5.13 21.19 25.05
C THR A 530 6.49 20.54 25.40
N GLY A 531 7.51 20.79 24.59
CA GLY A 531 8.84 20.16 24.73
C GLY A 531 8.96 18.73 24.16
N GLY A 532 7.89 18.17 23.60
CA GLY A 532 7.91 16.91 22.84
C GLY A 532 8.29 17.10 21.36
N SER A 533 8.47 15.98 20.66
CA SER A 533 8.77 15.94 19.21
C SER A 533 7.93 14.84 18.54
N GLY A 534 7.63 15.01 17.26
CA GLY A 534 6.99 13.97 16.44
C GLY A 534 7.81 12.67 16.35
N GLU A 535 9.12 12.71 16.61
CA GLU A 535 9.97 11.52 16.72
C GLU A 535 9.54 10.56 17.84
N ALA A 536 8.81 11.04 18.85
CA ALA A 536 8.31 10.19 19.94
C ALA A 536 7.38 9.07 19.43
N TYR A 537 6.62 9.31 18.36
CA TYR A 537 5.81 8.29 17.69
C TYR A 537 6.67 7.17 17.08
N ASP A 538 7.80 7.54 16.44
CA ASP A 538 8.72 6.59 15.83
C ASP A 538 9.47 5.78 16.90
N ILE A 539 9.96 6.45 17.95
CA ILE A 539 10.62 5.80 19.10
C ILE A 539 9.67 4.83 19.80
N LEU A 540 8.37 5.18 19.90
CA LEU A 540 7.38 4.26 20.45
C LEU A 540 7.15 3.05 19.52
N ALA A 541 7.19 3.25 18.20
CA ALA A 541 7.06 2.22 17.17
C ALA A 541 8.29 1.30 16.96
N GLU A 542 9.45 1.63 17.55
CA GLU A 542 10.62 0.74 17.54
C GLU A 542 10.30 -0.59 18.22
N ASP A 543 10.61 -1.72 17.59
CA ASP A 543 10.51 -3.03 18.22
C ASP A 543 11.64 -3.26 19.23
N ILE A 544 11.47 -4.27 20.09
CA ILE A 544 12.46 -4.68 21.08
C ILE A 544 12.93 -6.09 20.72
N GLN A 545 14.18 -6.19 20.29
CA GLN A 545 14.88 -7.45 19.96
C GLN A 545 14.15 -8.31 18.90
N GLY A 546 13.29 -7.72 18.06
CA GLY A 546 12.43 -8.48 17.16
C GLY A 546 11.44 -9.42 17.87
N LYS A 547 11.19 -9.24 19.19
CA LYS A 547 10.25 -10.02 20.02
C LYS A 547 9.00 -9.22 20.38
N ILE A 548 9.14 -7.97 20.81
CA ILE A 548 8.01 -7.09 21.15
C ILE A 548 7.88 -5.98 20.12
N PHE A 549 6.69 -5.83 19.56
CA PHE A 549 6.31 -4.83 18.56
C PHE A 549 5.25 -3.89 19.15
N PHE A 550 5.14 -2.68 18.60
CA PHE A 550 4.22 -1.65 19.09
C PHE A 550 3.39 -1.06 17.95
N ALA A 551 2.06 -1.06 18.12
CA ALA A 551 1.10 -0.45 17.22
C ALA A 551 0.06 0.38 17.98
N GLY A 552 -0.75 1.14 17.24
CA GLY A 552 -1.68 2.14 17.75
C GLY A 552 -1.43 3.51 17.14
N GLU A 553 -2.41 4.40 17.22
CA GLU A 553 -2.30 5.76 16.66
C GLU A 553 -1.13 6.56 17.26
N ALA A 554 -0.82 6.35 18.55
CA ALA A 554 0.35 6.92 19.22
C ALA A 554 1.70 6.37 18.72
N THR A 555 1.71 5.44 17.77
CA THR A 555 2.92 4.87 17.13
C THR A 555 3.06 5.29 15.67
N ASN A 556 2.17 6.13 15.13
CA ASN A 556 2.17 6.50 13.73
C ASN A 556 2.44 8.00 13.55
N ARG A 557 3.70 8.38 13.31
CA ARG A 557 4.09 9.79 13.12
C ARG A 557 3.43 10.46 11.91
N HIS A 558 3.22 9.69 10.84
CA HIS A 558 2.66 10.21 9.59
C HIS A 558 1.15 10.44 9.72
N PHE A 559 0.46 9.60 10.49
CA PHE A 559 -0.98 9.62 10.69
C PHE A 559 -1.31 9.34 12.17
N PRO A 560 -1.02 10.27 13.10
CA PRO A 560 -1.36 10.10 14.51
C PRO A 560 -2.88 10.17 14.71
N GLN A 561 -3.38 10.00 15.95
CA GLN A 561 -4.78 10.18 16.39
C GLN A 561 -5.86 9.25 15.80
N THR A 562 -5.70 8.83 14.55
CA THR A 562 -6.79 8.41 13.67
C THR A 562 -6.99 6.90 13.65
N VAL A 563 -8.20 6.45 13.27
CA VAL A 563 -8.46 5.01 13.03
C VAL A 563 -7.56 4.49 11.92
N THR A 564 -7.39 5.30 10.86
CA THR A 564 -6.44 5.07 9.77
C THR A 564 -5.01 4.87 10.27
N GLY A 565 -4.55 5.76 11.15
CA GLY A 565 -3.23 5.71 11.77
C GLY A 565 -2.98 4.44 12.55
N ALA A 566 -3.96 4.08 13.39
CA ALA A 566 -3.97 2.82 14.12
C ALA A 566 -3.95 1.61 13.17
N TYR A 567 -4.84 1.54 12.18
CA TYR A 567 -4.87 0.48 11.17
C TYR A 567 -3.51 0.31 10.47
N LEU A 568 -2.94 1.40 9.95
CA LEU A 568 -1.65 1.39 9.25
C LEU A 568 -0.49 0.95 10.14
N SER A 569 -0.49 1.33 11.42
CA SER A 569 0.50 0.84 12.37
C SER A 569 0.39 -0.69 12.58
N GLY A 570 -0.82 -1.24 12.60
CA GLY A 570 -1.04 -2.68 12.66
C GLY A 570 -0.51 -3.42 11.43
N VAL A 571 -0.81 -2.91 10.23
CA VAL A 571 -0.26 -3.43 8.97
C VAL A 571 1.28 -3.35 8.93
N ARG A 572 1.85 -2.23 9.40
CA ARG A 572 3.31 -2.03 9.51
C ARG A 572 3.96 -3.08 10.41
N GLU A 573 3.42 -3.32 11.61
CA GLU A 573 3.98 -4.32 12.52
C GLU A 573 3.78 -5.75 12.00
N ALA A 574 2.63 -6.08 11.41
CA ALA A 574 2.43 -7.38 10.74
C ALA A 574 3.48 -7.63 9.64
N SER A 575 3.86 -6.59 8.89
CA SER A 575 4.92 -6.65 7.88
C SER A 575 6.30 -6.95 8.50
N LYS A 576 6.64 -6.31 9.63
CA LYS A 576 7.88 -6.57 10.37
C LYS A 576 7.90 -7.99 10.92
N ILE A 577 6.85 -8.39 11.64
CA ILE A 577 6.71 -9.70 12.29
C ILE A 577 6.84 -10.83 11.26
N ALA A 578 6.13 -10.73 10.12
CA ALA A 578 6.22 -11.72 9.05
C ALA A 578 7.64 -11.84 8.47
N ALA A 579 8.39 -10.74 8.40
CA ALA A 579 9.77 -10.72 7.91
C ALA A 579 10.84 -11.15 8.93
N SER A 580 10.53 -11.09 10.23
CA SER A 580 11.45 -11.34 11.37
C SER A 580 11.62 -12.79 11.81
#